data_AF-A0A453LUW3-F1
#
_entry.id   AF-A0A453LUW3-F1
#
_cell.length_a   1.000
_cell.length_b   1.000
_cell.length_c   1.000
_cell.angle_alpha   90.00
_cell.angle_beta   90.00
_cell.angle_gamma   90.00
#
_symmetry.space_group_name_H-M   'P 1'
#
loop_
_entity.id
_entity.type
_entity.pdbx_description
1 polymer ?
#
loop_
_entity_poly.entity_id
_entity_poly.type
_entity_poly.pdbx_seq_one_letter_code
_entity_poly.pdbx_strand_id
1 'polypeptide(L)'
;MCYERESKHCLTGPPLNLVVPHIPPPGQPDQLKVIKVSNVVGINPKPFDPETYMEEDDFITDESKGKKSVHTDVVRCRRAKNADGTESLESNARFVQWKDGSMQLLIGHVALDVSIEESSQHTHLFRKNGKGLLQSQGRLLQKMRIMPPESSSRSHSSLTAPVDSQNEKTIKVQTWYDKKYPERMKQERERVSG
;
A
#
# COMPACT_ATOMS: atom_id res chain seq x y z
N MET A 1 -22.45 -58.91 -32.50
CA MET A 1 -21.40 -57.90 -32.28
C MET A 1 -21.82 -57.08 -31.06
N CYS A 2 -21.47 -57.55 -29.87
CA CYS A 2 -21.79 -56.85 -28.63
C CYS A 2 -20.69 -55.81 -28.39
N TYR A 3 -21.03 -54.52 -28.43
CA TYR A 3 -20.12 -53.47 -28.00
C TYR A 3 -20.20 -53.39 -26.47
N GLU A 4 -19.16 -53.85 -25.79
CA GLU A 4 -18.95 -53.55 -24.38
C GLU A 4 -18.79 -52.04 -24.21
N ARG A 5 -19.68 -51.45 -23.42
CA ARG A 5 -19.58 -50.06 -23.00
C ARG A 5 -18.57 -50.02 -21.86
N GLU A 6 -17.34 -49.59 -22.13
CA GLU A 6 -16.34 -49.36 -21.09
C GLU A 6 -16.90 -48.38 -20.04
N SER A 7 -17.05 -48.91 -18.83
CA SER A 7 -17.50 -48.16 -17.66
C SER A 7 -16.48 -47.07 -17.35
N LYS A 8 -16.92 -45.82 -17.36
CA LYS A 8 -16.12 -44.66 -16.96
C LYS A 8 -15.58 -44.88 -15.54
N HIS A 9 -14.28 -45.15 -15.43
CA HIS A 9 -13.61 -45.29 -14.14
C HIS A 9 -13.87 -44.03 -13.32
N CYS A 10 -14.46 -44.19 -12.14
CA CYS A 10 -14.62 -43.08 -11.19
C CYS A 10 -13.22 -42.70 -10.70
N LEU A 11 -12.71 -41.55 -11.14
CA LEU A 11 -11.38 -41.02 -10.79
C LEU A 11 -11.35 -40.41 -9.39
N THR A 12 -11.96 -41.07 -8.40
CA THR A 12 -11.92 -40.63 -7.00
C THR A 12 -10.77 -41.33 -6.27
N GLY A 13 -9.76 -40.56 -5.89
CA GLY A 13 -8.70 -41.01 -4.99
C GLY A 13 -9.21 -41.25 -3.57
N PRO A 14 -8.36 -41.82 -2.68
CA PRO A 14 -8.73 -42.04 -1.29
C PRO A 14 -9.08 -40.73 -0.58
N PRO A 15 -10.02 -40.75 0.39
CA PRO A 15 -10.48 -39.55 1.08
C PRO A 15 -9.34 -38.85 1.82
N LEU A 16 -9.24 -37.54 1.65
CA LEU A 16 -8.24 -36.71 2.31
C LEU A 16 -8.73 -36.31 3.71
N ASN A 17 -8.07 -36.81 4.77
CA ASN A 17 -8.37 -36.40 6.14
C ASN A 17 -7.67 -35.08 6.47
N LEU A 18 -8.37 -33.97 6.27
CA LEU A 18 -7.85 -32.62 6.52
C LEU A 18 -8.36 -32.07 7.86
N VAL A 19 -7.47 -31.97 8.83
CA VAL A 19 -7.70 -31.14 10.03
C VAL A 19 -7.27 -29.72 9.71
N VAL A 20 -8.23 -28.80 9.75
CA VAL A 20 -8.04 -27.36 9.51
C VAL A 20 -8.38 -26.62 10.80
N PRO A 21 -7.43 -25.93 11.44
CA PRO A 21 -7.75 -25.11 12.60
C PRO A 21 -8.68 -23.97 12.15
N HIS A 22 -9.83 -23.83 12.82
CA HIS A 22 -10.74 -22.73 12.56
C HIS A 22 -10.18 -21.46 13.19
N ILE A 23 -9.74 -20.52 12.35
CA ILE A 23 -9.24 -19.22 12.79
C ILE A 23 -10.37 -18.20 12.62
N PRO A 24 -10.81 -17.52 13.69
CA PRO A 24 -11.86 -16.52 13.59
C PRO A 24 -11.40 -15.33 12.73
N PRO A 25 -12.35 -14.65 12.05
CA PRO A 25 -12.05 -13.45 11.29
C PRO A 25 -11.50 -12.35 12.22
N PRO A 26 -10.67 -11.44 11.69
CA PRO A 26 -10.06 -10.36 12.48
C PRO A 26 -11.08 -9.33 13.01
N GLY A 27 -12.32 -9.37 12.52
CA GLY A 27 -13.42 -8.51 12.92
C GLY A 27 -14.73 -9.06 12.37
N GLN A 28 -15.77 -8.22 12.33
CA GLN A 28 -17.05 -8.63 11.76
C GLN A 28 -16.91 -8.87 10.24
N PRO A 29 -17.28 -10.07 9.73
CA PRO A 29 -17.10 -10.43 8.32
C PRO A 29 -17.72 -9.46 7.31
N ASP A 30 -18.81 -8.80 7.69
CA ASP A 30 -19.57 -7.88 6.83
C ASP A 30 -19.13 -6.42 6.95
N GLN A 31 -18.16 -6.12 7.82
CA GLN A 31 -17.66 -4.76 8.06
C GLN A 31 -16.16 -4.62 7.78
N LEU A 32 -15.57 -5.58 7.07
CA LEU A 32 -14.16 -5.50 6.72
C LEU A 32 -13.92 -4.41 5.68
N LYS A 33 -12.89 -3.62 5.92
CA LYS A 33 -12.48 -2.50 5.06
C LYS A 33 -11.02 -2.69 4.68
N VAL A 34 -10.66 -2.35 3.45
CA VAL A 34 -9.28 -2.44 2.96
C VAL A 34 -8.68 -1.06 2.85
N ILE A 35 -7.47 -0.87 3.38
CA ILE A 35 -6.73 0.38 3.24
C ILE A 35 -5.62 0.14 2.22
N LYS A 36 -5.57 0.97 1.18
CA LYS A 36 -4.39 0.99 0.31
C LYS A 36 -3.32 1.84 0.99
N VAL A 37 -2.26 1.19 1.48
CA VAL A 37 -1.09 1.89 2.03
C VAL A 37 -0.49 2.75 0.93
N SER A 38 -0.35 4.04 1.22
CA SER A 38 0.25 5.06 0.34
C SER A 38 1.53 5.58 0.97
N ASN A 39 2.25 6.46 0.28
CA ASN A 39 3.47 7.04 0.84
C ASN A 39 3.20 8.00 2.03
N VAL A 40 1.93 8.31 2.31
CA VAL A 40 1.50 9.26 3.34
C VAL A 40 1.71 8.70 4.75
N VAL A 41 1.45 7.40 4.95
CA VAL A 41 1.50 6.74 6.26
C VAL A 41 2.15 5.38 6.14
N GLY A 42 3.11 5.11 6.99
CA GLY A 42 3.67 3.78 7.18
C GLY A 42 2.80 2.94 8.10
N ILE A 43 2.73 1.63 7.84
CA ILE A 43 2.13 0.67 8.77
C ILE A 43 3.19 -0.39 9.07
N ASN A 44 3.60 -0.49 10.33
CA ASN A 44 4.52 -1.54 10.77
C ASN A 44 3.72 -2.72 11.34
N PRO A 45 3.71 -3.89 10.67
CA PRO A 45 2.97 -5.06 11.15
C PRO A 45 3.64 -5.76 12.33
N LYS A 46 4.95 -5.53 12.57
CA LYS A 46 5.67 -6.09 13.70
C LYS A 46 5.22 -5.37 14.98
N PRO A 47 4.85 -6.10 16.05
CA PRO A 47 4.55 -5.48 17.32
C PRO A 47 5.72 -4.64 17.80
N PHE A 48 5.45 -3.39 18.17
CA PHE A 48 6.41 -2.45 18.71
C PHE A 48 6.87 -2.90 20.10
N ASP A 49 8.19 -2.92 20.26
CA ASP A 49 8.87 -3.24 21.50
C ASP A 49 9.96 -2.16 21.73
N PRO A 50 9.84 -1.33 22.78
CA PRO A 50 10.77 -0.24 23.05
C PRO A 50 12.23 -0.68 23.20
N GLU A 51 12.47 -1.90 23.70
CA GLU A 51 13.84 -2.36 23.99
C GLU A 51 14.57 -2.83 22.73
N THR A 52 13.83 -3.34 21.75
CA THR A 52 14.37 -3.90 20.51
C THR A 52 14.19 -2.98 19.30
N TYR A 53 13.59 -1.80 19.49
CA TYR A 53 13.32 -0.84 18.42
C TYR A 53 14.61 -0.20 17.88
N MET A 54 14.70 -0.17 16.55
CA MET A 54 15.70 0.60 15.80
C MET A 54 14.98 1.45 14.76
N GLU A 55 15.46 2.65 14.44
CA GLU A 55 14.80 3.53 13.46
C GLU A 55 14.63 2.84 12.10
N GLU A 56 15.53 1.92 11.75
CA GLU A 56 15.47 1.06 10.56
C GLU A 56 14.20 0.22 10.44
N ASP A 57 13.54 -0.11 11.56
CA ASP A 57 12.32 -0.92 11.59
C ASP A 57 11.11 -0.20 10.97
N ASP A 58 11.16 1.13 10.83
CA ASP A 58 10.10 1.93 10.21
C ASP A 58 10.29 2.16 8.71
N PHE A 59 11.42 1.72 8.16
CA PHE A 59 11.69 1.81 6.74
C PHE A 59 10.91 0.71 6.02
N ILE A 60 9.76 1.08 5.47
CA ILE A 60 8.98 0.17 4.65
C ILE A 60 9.68 0.06 3.29
N THR A 61 10.24 -1.12 3.04
CA THR A 61 10.86 -1.44 1.75
C THR A 61 9.77 -1.95 0.82
N ASP A 62 9.43 -1.16 -0.20
CA ASP A 62 8.63 -1.65 -1.31
C ASP A 62 9.51 -2.61 -2.13
N GLU A 63 9.33 -3.92 -1.91
CA GLU A 63 10.09 -4.97 -2.59
C GLU A 63 10.02 -4.85 -4.12
N SER A 64 8.96 -4.23 -4.66
CA SER A 64 8.81 -4.02 -6.10
C SER A 64 9.69 -2.90 -6.68
N LYS A 65 10.17 -1.97 -5.84
CA LYS A 65 10.93 -0.79 -6.28
C LYS A 65 12.33 -0.68 -5.70
N GLY A 66 12.70 -1.53 -4.73
CA GLY A 66 14.01 -1.49 -4.06
C GLY A 66 14.29 -0.18 -3.32
N LYS A 67 13.30 0.71 -3.21
CA LYS A 67 13.40 2.01 -2.53
C LYS A 67 12.79 1.88 -1.15
N LYS A 68 13.62 2.12 -0.13
CA LYS A 68 13.15 2.31 1.24
C LYS A 68 12.35 3.61 1.28
N SER A 69 11.07 3.54 1.62
CA SER A 69 10.29 4.74 1.90
C SER A 69 10.39 5.03 3.39
N VAL A 70 10.83 6.23 3.73
CA VAL A 70 10.86 6.71 5.11
C VAL A 70 9.54 7.43 5.35
N HIS A 71 8.66 6.82 6.13
CA HIS A 71 7.46 7.48 6.58
C HIS A 71 7.74 8.16 7.91
N THR A 72 7.42 9.45 8.01
CA THR A 72 7.46 10.17 9.29
C THR A 72 6.36 9.67 10.23
N ASP A 73 5.19 9.40 9.66
CA ASP A 73 3.99 8.99 10.39
C ASP A 73 3.76 7.48 10.21
N VAL A 74 4.02 6.70 11.26
CA VAL A 74 3.93 5.22 11.23
C VAL A 74 2.93 4.71 12.27
N VAL A 75 1.94 3.95 11.80
CA VAL A 75 1.01 3.19 12.62
C VAL A 75 1.74 1.95 13.16
N ARG A 76 1.70 1.79 14.48
CA ARG A 76 2.30 0.66 15.20
C ARG A 76 1.30 0.08 16.19
N CYS A 77 1.48 -1.18 16.51
CA CYS A 77 0.76 -1.86 17.58
C CYS A 77 1.74 -2.48 18.55
N ARG A 78 1.42 -2.55 19.85
CA ARG A 78 2.23 -3.26 20.85
C ARG A 78 1.38 -4.26 21.61
N ARG A 79 2.02 -5.29 22.16
CA ARG A 79 1.38 -6.19 23.13
C ARG A 79 1.48 -5.56 24.50
N ALA A 80 0.34 -5.32 25.14
CA ALA A 80 0.27 -4.85 26.51
C ALA A 80 -0.23 -5.97 27.42
N LYS A 81 0.40 -6.13 28.58
CA LYS A 81 -0.07 -7.05 29.62
C LYS A 81 -1.07 -6.31 30.48
N ASN A 82 -2.29 -6.83 30.51
CA ASN A 82 -3.37 -6.31 31.34
C ASN A 82 -3.19 -6.78 32.80
N ALA A 83 -3.85 -6.11 33.73
CA ALA A 83 -3.80 -6.44 35.17
C ALA A 83 -4.34 -7.84 35.50
N ASP A 84 -5.21 -8.39 34.64
CA ASP A 84 -5.76 -9.75 34.75
C ASP A 84 -4.82 -10.85 34.21
N GLY A 85 -3.63 -10.47 33.74
CA GLY A 85 -2.65 -11.38 33.14
C GLY A 85 -2.89 -11.72 31.67
N THR A 86 -3.94 -11.16 31.05
CA THR A 86 -4.18 -11.32 29.61
C THR A 86 -3.30 -10.37 28.79
N GLU A 87 -3.04 -10.71 27.53
CA GLU A 87 -2.39 -9.80 26.58
C GLU A 87 -3.44 -9.10 25.70
N SER A 88 -3.36 -7.78 25.61
CA SER A 88 -4.11 -6.96 24.65
C SER A 88 -3.18 -6.39 23.59
N LEU A 89 -3.76 -6.04 22.43
CA LEU A 89 -3.06 -5.31 21.38
C LEU A 89 -3.46 -3.85 21.46
N GLU A 90 -2.51 -2.97 21.74
CA GLU A 90 -2.71 -1.52 21.77
C GLU A 90 -2.14 -0.89 20.50
N SER A 91 -2.85 0.05 19.90
CA SER A 91 -2.37 0.82 18.74
C SER A 91 -2.10 2.27 19.13
N ASN A 92 -1.09 2.88 18.50
CA ASN A 92 -0.86 4.33 18.60
C ASN A 92 -1.82 5.17 17.76
N ALA A 93 -2.69 4.52 16.97
CA ALA A 93 -3.56 5.18 16.01
C ALA A 93 -5.04 4.81 16.21
N ARG A 94 -5.93 5.71 15.81
CA ARG A 94 -7.39 5.51 15.85
C ARG A 94 -8.10 6.15 14.68
N PHE A 95 -9.16 5.51 14.20
CA PHE A 95 -10.11 6.14 13.30
C PHE A 95 -11.14 6.91 14.10
N VAL A 96 -11.43 8.14 13.67
CA VAL A 96 -12.49 8.98 14.23
C VAL A 96 -13.46 9.30 13.12
N GLN A 97 -14.73 8.95 13.34
CA GLN A 97 -15.84 9.37 12.49
C GLN A 97 -16.52 10.57 13.14
N TRP A 98 -16.60 11.67 12.42
CA TRP A 98 -17.21 12.90 12.87
C TRP A 98 -18.72 12.90 12.59
N LYS A 99 -19.45 13.80 13.26
CA LYS A 99 -20.93 13.89 13.12
C LYS A 99 -21.39 14.24 11.70
N ASP A 100 -20.55 14.95 10.94
CA ASP A 100 -20.78 15.29 9.54
C ASP A 100 -20.55 14.11 8.58
N GLY A 101 -20.12 12.95 9.09
CA GLY A 101 -19.82 11.75 8.31
C GLY A 101 -18.38 11.70 7.78
N SER A 102 -17.58 12.75 7.95
CA SER A 102 -16.16 12.73 7.62
C SER A 102 -15.39 11.77 8.54
N MET A 103 -14.25 11.25 8.07
CA MET A 103 -13.43 10.31 8.82
C MET A 103 -11.96 10.71 8.76
N GLN A 104 -11.29 10.60 9.91
CA GLN A 104 -9.86 10.89 10.04
C GLN A 104 -9.14 9.73 10.72
N LEU A 105 -7.89 9.51 10.32
CA LEU A 105 -6.92 8.68 11.02
C LEU A 105 -6.07 9.58 11.91
N LEU A 106 -6.11 9.34 13.22
CA LEU A 106 -5.28 10.04 14.19
C LEU A 106 -4.10 9.15 14.57
N ILE A 107 -2.87 9.67 14.45
CA ILE A 107 -1.63 9.02 14.86
C ILE A 107 -0.92 9.96 15.83
N GLY A 108 -1.02 9.70 17.14
CA GLY A 108 -0.57 10.66 18.15
C GLY A 108 -1.27 12.02 17.99
N HIS A 109 -0.51 13.04 17.57
CA HIS A 109 -0.99 14.41 17.34
C HIS A 109 -1.33 14.72 15.87
N VAL A 110 -1.03 13.80 14.95
CA VAL A 110 -1.26 14.00 13.51
C VAL A 110 -2.67 13.53 13.16
N ALA A 111 -3.40 14.35 12.42
CA ALA A 111 -4.72 14.04 11.89
C ALA A 111 -4.66 14.01 10.37
N LEU A 112 -5.10 12.90 9.78
CA LEU A 112 -5.10 12.68 8.33
C LEU A 112 -6.49 12.32 7.85
N ASP A 113 -6.95 12.98 6.79
CA ASP A 113 -8.27 12.70 6.23
C ASP A 113 -8.31 11.34 5.55
N VAL A 114 -9.45 10.68 5.66
CA VAL A 114 -9.67 9.36 5.05
C VAL A 114 -10.87 9.42 4.13
N SER A 115 -10.60 9.23 2.83
CA SER A 115 -11.66 9.01 1.84
C SER A 115 -12.10 7.55 1.87
N ILE A 116 -13.40 7.31 1.91
CA ILE A 116 -14.01 5.97 1.82
C ILE A 116 -14.67 5.84 0.45
N GLU A 117 -14.33 4.79 -0.26
CA GLU A 117 -14.90 4.41 -1.55
C GLU A 117 -15.64 3.08 -1.36
N GLU A 118 -16.94 3.06 -1.61
CA GLU A 118 -17.71 1.82 -1.63
C GLU A 118 -17.34 1.02 -2.86
N SER A 119 -16.94 -0.24 -2.67
CA SER A 119 -16.63 -1.11 -3.78
C SER A 119 -17.87 -1.91 -4.18
N SER A 120 -18.28 -1.79 -5.44
CA SER A 120 -19.28 -2.68 -6.06
C SER A 120 -18.73 -4.09 -6.36
N GLN A 121 -17.45 -4.32 -6.06
CA GLN A 121 -16.77 -5.59 -6.32
C GLN A 121 -17.08 -6.63 -5.22
N HIS A 122 -17.19 -7.89 -5.63
CA HIS A 122 -17.37 -9.04 -4.72
C HIS A 122 -16.02 -9.49 -4.12
N THR A 123 -15.28 -8.55 -3.54
CA THR A 123 -13.95 -8.82 -2.98
C THR A 123 -14.07 -9.49 -1.61
N HIS A 124 -13.34 -10.57 -1.40
CA HIS A 124 -13.34 -11.32 -0.15
C HIS A 124 -11.92 -11.49 0.38
N LEU A 125 -11.78 -11.45 1.71
CA LEU A 125 -10.53 -11.76 2.37
C LEU A 125 -10.44 -13.27 2.58
N PHE A 126 -9.38 -13.90 2.06
CA PHE A 126 -9.07 -15.29 2.32
C PHE A 126 -7.77 -15.42 3.10
N ARG A 127 -7.76 -16.30 4.09
CA ARG A 127 -6.56 -16.73 4.80
C ARG A 127 -6.06 -18.03 4.19
N LYS A 128 -4.79 -18.08 3.83
CA LYS A 128 -4.12 -19.30 3.36
C LYS A 128 -3.51 -20.04 4.53
N ASN A 129 -3.86 -21.31 4.67
CA ASN A 129 -3.30 -22.22 5.66
C ASN A 129 -2.10 -22.98 5.08
N GLY A 130 -1.22 -23.51 5.94
CA GLY A 130 0.02 -24.20 5.53
C GLY A 130 -0.17 -25.41 4.62
N LYS A 131 -1.37 -26.02 4.62
CA LYS A 131 -1.74 -27.14 3.73
C LYS A 131 -2.33 -26.70 2.37
N GLY A 132 -2.20 -25.42 2.01
CA GLY A 132 -2.72 -24.87 0.76
C GLY A 132 -4.24 -24.61 0.74
N LEU A 133 -4.90 -24.73 1.90
CA LEU A 133 -6.33 -24.47 2.03
C LEU A 133 -6.60 -22.98 2.23
N LEU A 134 -7.69 -22.49 1.64
CA LEU A 134 -8.15 -21.11 1.78
C LEU A 134 -9.41 -21.07 2.66
N GLN A 135 -9.39 -20.27 3.70
CA GLN A 135 -10.54 -20.00 4.56
C GLN A 135 -11.04 -18.57 4.31
N SER A 136 -12.31 -18.42 3.95
CA SER A 136 -12.93 -17.09 3.84
C SER A 136 -13.02 -16.43 5.22
N GLN A 137 -12.70 -15.15 5.29
CA GLN A 137 -12.74 -14.35 6.52
C GLN A 137 -13.84 -13.28 6.47
N GLY A 138 -14.33 -12.92 5.28
CA GLY A 138 -15.39 -11.93 5.12
C GLY A 138 -15.30 -11.14 3.82
N ARG A 139 -16.25 -10.22 3.65
CA ARG A 139 -16.40 -9.36 2.47
C ARG A 139 -15.71 -8.03 2.70
N LEU A 140 -14.92 -7.60 1.72
CA LEU A 140 -14.32 -6.27 1.69
C LEU A 140 -15.26 -5.35 0.91
N LEU A 141 -16.10 -4.60 1.63
CA LEU A 141 -17.12 -3.74 1.03
C LEU A 141 -16.65 -2.31 0.79
N GLN A 142 -15.66 -1.85 1.57
CA GLN A 142 -15.18 -0.48 1.52
C GLN A 142 -13.67 -0.44 1.37
N LYS A 143 -13.22 0.47 0.51
CA LYS A 143 -11.81 0.80 0.31
C LYS A 143 -11.54 2.17 0.89
N MET A 144 -10.58 2.26 1.80
CA MET A 144 -10.12 3.52 2.35
C MET A 144 -8.83 3.98 1.65
N ARG A 145 -8.71 5.31 1.51
CA ARG A 145 -7.46 5.97 1.15
C ARG A 145 -7.19 7.10 2.13
N ILE A 146 -5.99 7.10 2.68
CA ILE A 146 -5.48 8.17 3.55
C ILE A 146 -4.99 9.28 2.63
N MET A 147 -5.56 10.47 2.82
CA MET A 147 -5.24 11.66 2.05
C MET A 147 -4.03 12.38 2.69
N PRO A 148 -3.18 13.01 1.87
CA PRO A 148 -2.14 13.89 2.40
C PRO A 148 -2.76 15.09 3.14
N PRO A 149 -2.08 15.64 4.15
CA PRO A 149 -2.59 16.79 4.90
C PRO A 149 -2.74 18.04 4.01
N GLU A 150 -3.83 18.79 4.19
CA GLU A 150 -4.21 19.91 3.30
C GLU A 150 -3.34 21.18 3.43
N SER A 151 -2.58 21.36 4.52
CA SER A 151 -1.64 22.49 4.65
C SER A 151 -0.48 22.24 5.64
N SER A 152 0.74 22.51 5.16
CA SER A 152 2.00 22.73 5.90
C SER A 152 2.34 21.81 7.10
N SER A 153 2.75 20.58 6.83
CA SER A 153 3.62 19.84 7.77
C SER A 153 4.85 19.30 7.05
N ARG A 154 5.88 18.92 7.83
CA ARG A 154 7.12 18.26 7.38
C ARG A 154 6.88 17.08 6.41
N SER A 155 5.70 16.46 6.50
CA SER A 155 5.26 15.34 5.65
C SER A 155 4.86 15.79 4.23
N HIS A 156 4.44 17.05 4.00
CA HIS A 156 4.11 17.53 2.65
C HIS A 156 5.35 17.61 1.76
N SER A 157 6.50 18.04 2.30
CA SER A 157 7.75 18.11 1.52
C SER A 157 8.29 16.73 1.14
N SER A 158 8.15 15.73 2.02
CA SER A 158 8.60 14.36 1.72
C SER A 158 7.71 13.67 0.69
N LEU A 159 6.43 14.06 0.59
CA LEU A 159 5.48 13.56 -0.40
C LEU A 159 5.64 14.24 -1.78
N THR A 160 6.04 15.50 -1.83
CA THR A 160 6.27 16.22 -3.10
C THR A 160 7.63 15.91 -3.74
N ALA A 161 8.69 15.69 -2.95
CA ALA A 161 10.03 15.45 -3.49
C ALA A 161 10.11 14.29 -4.53
N PRO A 162 9.43 13.14 -4.32
CA PRO A 162 9.40 12.06 -5.30
C PRO A 162 8.65 12.43 -6.59
N VAL A 163 7.56 13.20 -6.50
CA VAL A 163 6.74 13.61 -7.65
C VAL A 163 7.50 14.63 -8.49
N ASP A 164 8.17 15.59 -7.85
CA ASP A 164 9.01 16.59 -8.51
C ASP A 164 10.20 15.94 -9.23
N SER A 165 10.82 14.91 -8.62
CA SER A 165 11.90 14.14 -9.26
C SER A 165 11.46 13.37 -10.50
N GLN A 166 10.17 12.99 -10.60
CA GLN A 166 9.61 12.33 -11.79
C GLN A 166 9.15 13.35 -12.85
N ASN A 167 8.85 14.58 -12.44
CA ASN A 167 8.40 15.67 -13.30
C ASN A 167 9.50 16.66 -13.72
N GLU A 168 10.77 16.37 -13.43
CA GLU A 168 11.89 17.02 -14.13
C GLU A 168 11.83 16.64 -15.61
N LYS A 169 11.04 17.42 -16.37
CA LYS A 169 11.11 17.43 -17.83
C LYS A 169 12.55 17.76 -18.16
N THR A 170 13.32 16.76 -18.59
CA THR A 170 14.64 16.98 -19.17
C THR A 170 14.40 17.80 -20.45
N ILE A 171 14.45 19.12 -20.35
CA ILE A 171 14.46 20.02 -21.51
C ILE A 171 15.82 19.80 -22.18
N LYS A 172 15.91 18.76 -23.01
CA LYS A 172 17.04 18.58 -23.92
C LYS A 172 16.89 19.66 -24.98
N VAL A 173 17.56 20.79 -24.80
CA VAL A 173 17.71 21.80 -25.86
C VAL A 173 18.47 21.15 -27.01
N GLN A 174 17.74 20.65 -27.99
CA GLN A 174 18.32 20.10 -29.21
C GLN A 174 18.50 21.24 -30.20
N THR A 175 19.72 21.76 -30.29
CA THR A 175 20.09 22.81 -31.26
C THR A 175 20.08 22.19 -32.67
N TRP A 176 19.03 22.46 -33.44
CA TRP A 176 18.95 22.05 -34.85
C TRP A 176 19.75 23.03 -35.70
N TYR A 177 20.92 22.61 -36.17
CA TYR A 177 21.66 23.34 -37.20
C TYR A 177 21.00 23.08 -38.55
N ASP A 178 20.40 24.12 -39.15
CA ASP A 178 19.80 24.02 -40.47
C ASP A 178 20.91 23.88 -41.53
N LYS A 179 21.04 22.67 -42.08
CA LYS A 179 22.12 22.22 -42.98
C LYS A 179 21.93 22.74 -44.41
N LYS A 180 21.25 23.88 -44.59
CA LYS A 180 20.90 24.41 -45.91
C LYS A 180 21.72 25.62 -46.38
N TYR A 181 22.44 26.35 -45.53
CA TYR A 181 23.32 27.44 -45.99
C TYR A 181 24.51 27.74 -45.05
N PRO A 182 25.63 26.99 -45.10
CA PRO A 182 26.82 27.29 -44.31
C PRO A 182 27.54 28.60 -44.70
N GLU A 183 27.31 29.09 -45.92
CA GLU A 183 28.00 30.26 -46.47
C GLU A 183 27.46 31.61 -45.94
N ARG A 184 26.16 31.71 -45.63
CA ARG A 184 25.56 32.99 -45.17
C ARG A 184 26.09 33.44 -43.81
N MET A 185 26.38 32.50 -42.91
CA MET A 185 26.95 32.83 -41.59
C MET A 185 28.41 33.29 -41.66
N LYS A 186 29.16 32.89 -42.70
CA LYS A 186 30.56 33.32 -42.85
C LYS A 186 30.64 34.79 -43.31
N GLN A 187 29.74 35.18 -44.22
CA GLN A 187 29.61 36.57 -44.69
C GLN A 187 29.11 37.53 -43.60
N GLU A 188 28.27 37.06 -42.68
CA GLU A 188 27.75 37.89 -41.59
C GLU A 188 28.77 38.02 -40.44
N ARG A 189 29.61 37.00 -40.22
CA ARG A 189 30.76 37.12 -39.30
C ARG A 189 31.82 38.08 -39.83
N GLU A 190 32.16 38.02 -41.12
CA GLU A 190 33.15 38.93 -41.73
C GLU A 190 32.66 40.39 -41.79
N ARG A 191 31.35 40.64 -41.86
CA ARG A 191 30.76 41.99 -41.76
C ARG A 191 30.77 42.59 -40.36
N VAL A 192 30.75 41.76 -39.33
CA VAL A 192 30.74 42.20 -37.93
C VAL A 192 32.17 42.32 -37.36
N SER A 193 33.16 41.71 -38.02
CA SER A 193 34.58 41.77 -37.64
C SER A 193 35.45 42.61 -38.58
N GLY A 194 34.87 43.54 -39.33
CA GLY A 194 35.60 44.64 -39.96
C GLY A 194 36.02 45.69 -38.95
#